data_AF-A0A7J6XE71-F1
#
_entry.id   AF-A0A7J6XE71-F1
#
_cell.length_a   1.000
_cell.length_b   1.000
_cell.length_c   1.000
_cell.angle_alpha   90.00
_cell.angle_beta   90.00
_cell.angle_gamma   90.00
#
_symmetry.space_group_name_H-M   'P 1'
#
loop_
_entity.id
_entity.type
_entity.pdbx_description
1 polymer ?
#
loop_
_entity_poly.entity_id
_entity_poly.type
_entity_poly.pdbx_seq_one_letter_code
_entity_poly.pdbx_strand_id
1 'polypeptide(L)'
;MLLRIIYSAVFIKRYFQGASSFAFRRCLPSGWVFLLLSGVATFISERILLDRLNFWPTMFVHLFIGLIFFIISSFVIYRQERPFINKIIRFRDHVD
;
A
#
# COMPACT_ATOMS: atom_id res chain seq x y z
N MET A 1 2.34 6.77 17.87
CA MET A 1 1.50 6.97 16.67
C MET A 1 0.82 5.69 16.21
N LEU A 2 1.55 4.57 16.06
CA LEU A 2 0.98 3.26 15.68
C LEU A 2 -0.23 2.81 16.52
N LEU A 3 -0.17 2.92 17.86
CA LEU A 3 -1.28 2.54 18.73
C LEU A 3 -2.57 3.32 18.44
N ARG A 4 -2.47 4.62 18.11
CA ARG A 4 -3.64 5.44 17.75
C ARG A 4 -4.24 4.98 16.42
N ILE A 5 -3.41 4.66 15.43
CA ILE A 5 -3.88 4.14 14.13
C ILE A 5 -4.61 2.81 14.33
N ILE A 6 -4.01 1.90 15.12
CA ILE A 6 -4.61 0.58 15.43
C ILE A 6 -5.93 0.76 16.17
N TYR A 7 -5.97 1.61 17.19
CA TYR A 7 -7.19 1.86 17.96
C TYR A 7 -8.31 2.42 17.08
N SER A 8 -8.01 3.41 16.24
CA SER A 8 -8.98 3.96 15.29
C SER A 8 -9.47 2.91 14.29
N ALA A 9 -8.60 2.07 13.75
CA ALA A 9 -8.99 0.98 12.84
C ALA A 9 -9.89 -0.05 13.53
N VAL A 10 -9.57 -0.45 14.77
CA VAL A 10 -10.38 -1.36 15.57
C VAL A 10 -11.73 -0.74 15.90
N PHE A 11 -11.76 0.54 16.27
CA PHE A 11 -12.99 1.27 16.55
C PHE A 11 -13.91 1.30 15.33
N ILE A 12 -13.41 1.73 14.16
CA ILE A 12 -14.19 1.79 12.91
C ILE A 12 -14.72 0.40 12.56
N LYS A 13 -13.88 -0.64 12.64
CA LYS A 13 -14.29 -2.01 12.35
C LYS A 13 -15.43 -2.48 13.26
N ARG A 14 -15.36 -2.19 14.57
CA ARG A 14 -16.39 -2.55 15.54
C ARG A 14 -17.66 -1.72 15.36
N TYR A 15 -17.52 -0.43 15.08
CA TYR A 15 -18.64 0.49 14.87
C TYR A 15 -19.53 0.03 13.71
N PHE A 16 -18.94 -0.43 12.61
CA PHE A 16 -19.67 -0.94 11.46
C PHE A 16 -19.93 -2.46 11.50
N GLN A 17 -19.65 -3.14 12.62
CA GLN A 17 -19.88 -4.58 12.75
C GLN A 17 -21.40 -4.86 12.80
N GLY A 18 -21.94 -5.38 11.70
CA GLY A 18 -23.38 -5.67 11.52
C GLY A 18 -24.08 -4.81 10.47
N ALA A 19 -23.43 -3.73 9.99
CA ALA A 19 -23.91 -2.96 8.86
C ALA A 19 -23.51 -3.65 7.53
N SER A 20 -24.45 -3.85 6.62
CA SER A 20 -24.18 -4.41 5.27
C SER A 20 -23.56 -3.39 4.31
N SER A 21 -23.65 -2.10 4.63
CA SER A 21 -23.21 -0.99 3.79
C SER A 21 -21.70 -0.77 3.80
N PHE A 22 -21.00 -1.19 4.86
CA PHE A 22 -19.58 -0.92 5.04
C PHE A 22 -18.79 -2.16 5.40
N ALA A 23 -17.67 -2.37 4.71
CA ALA A 23 -16.68 -3.37 5.07
C ALA A 23 -15.29 -2.71 5.07
N PHE A 24 -14.60 -2.76 6.20
CA PHE A 24 -13.28 -2.14 6.37
C PHE A 24 -12.27 -2.60 5.30
N ARG A 25 -12.35 -3.86 4.84
CA ARG A 25 -11.51 -4.38 3.76
C ARG A 25 -11.73 -3.69 2.42
N ARG A 26 -12.93 -3.13 2.17
CA ARG A 26 -13.23 -2.38 0.94
C ARG A 26 -12.63 -0.97 0.94
N CYS A 27 -12.10 -0.48 2.08
CA CYS A 27 -11.38 0.79 2.13
C CYS A 27 -9.94 0.69 1.63
N LEU A 28 -9.41 -0.52 1.50
CA LEU A 28 -8.07 -0.73 0.96
C LEU A 28 -8.16 -1.00 -0.54
N PRO A 29 -7.26 -0.42 -1.35
CA PRO A 29 -7.22 -0.76 -2.77
C PRO A 29 -6.97 -2.25 -2.94
N SER A 30 -7.63 -2.84 -3.92
CA SER A 30 -7.31 -4.15 -4.46
C SER A 30 -5.80 -4.21 -4.73
N GLY A 31 -5.12 -5.15 -4.07
CA GLY A 31 -3.68 -5.30 -4.18
C GLY A 31 -2.85 -4.60 -3.08
N TRP A 32 -3.46 -4.02 -2.05
CA TRP A 32 -2.76 -3.45 -0.89
C TRP A 32 -1.75 -4.43 -0.23
N VAL A 33 -1.99 -5.75 -0.36
CA VAL A 33 -1.07 -6.79 0.13
C VAL A 33 0.30 -6.71 -0.56
N PHE A 34 0.35 -6.36 -1.85
CA PHE A 34 1.61 -6.19 -2.58
C PHE A 34 2.42 -5.00 -2.04
N LEU A 35 1.76 -3.96 -1.56
CA LEU A 35 2.40 -2.79 -0.95
C LEU A 35 2.98 -3.14 0.44
N LEU A 36 2.27 -3.96 1.20
CA LEU A 36 2.84 -4.49 2.44
C LEU A 36 4.02 -5.41 2.15
N LEU A 37 3.91 -6.27 1.14
CA LEU A 37 4.99 -7.18 0.76
C LEU A 37 6.23 -6.39 0.32
N SER A 38 6.06 -5.31 -0.47
CA SER A 38 7.18 -4.44 -0.85
C SER A 38 7.83 -3.82 0.39
N GLY A 39 7.03 -3.33 1.33
CA GLY A 39 7.55 -2.75 2.58
C GLY A 39 8.34 -3.75 3.43
N VAL A 40 7.84 -4.99 3.55
CA VAL A 40 8.54 -6.07 4.26
C VAL A 40 9.84 -6.45 3.53
N ALA A 41 9.80 -6.56 2.20
CA ALA A 41 10.99 -6.87 1.40
C ALA A 41 12.06 -5.77 1.53
N THR A 42 11.65 -4.49 1.53
CA THR A 42 12.56 -3.37 1.80
C THR A 42 13.11 -3.46 3.23
N PHE A 43 12.28 -3.67 4.25
CA PHE A 43 12.77 -3.81 5.62
C PHE A 43 13.79 -4.94 5.80
N ILE A 44 13.57 -6.09 5.15
CA ILE A 44 14.53 -7.20 5.16
C ILE A 44 15.81 -6.81 4.40
N SER A 45 15.67 -6.16 3.24
CA SER A 45 16.81 -5.68 2.44
C SER A 45 17.70 -4.72 3.24
N GLU A 46 17.12 -3.83 4.05
CA GLU A 46 17.86 -2.93 4.93
C GLU A 46 18.73 -3.72 5.90
N ARG A 47 18.16 -4.75 6.55
CA ARG A 47 18.85 -5.56 7.56
C ARG A 47 19.99 -6.40 7.01
N ILE A 48 19.91 -6.79 5.74
CA ILE A 48 20.88 -7.69 5.11
C ILE A 48 21.95 -6.92 4.34
N LEU A 49 21.59 -5.83 3.65
CA LEU A 49 22.46 -5.17 2.68
C LEU A 49 23.18 -3.93 3.21
N LEU A 50 22.69 -3.27 4.27
CA LEU A 50 23.39 -2.09 4.81
C LEU A 50 24.70 -2.51 5.48
N ASP A 51 25.80 -2.29 4.77
CA ASP A 51 27.13 -2.31 5.34
C ASP A 51 27.49 -0.89 5.82
N ARG A 52 27.92 -0.76 7.07
CA ARG A 52 28.35 0.53 7.63
C ARG A 52 29.67 1.01 7.03
N LEU A 53 30.53 0.11 6.56
CA LEU A 53 31.83 0.46 5.97
C LEU A 53 31.66 0.95 4.52
N ASN A 54 30.71 0.38 3.78
CA ASN A 54 30.35 0.76 2.42
C ASN A 54 28.93 1.33 2.33
N PHE A 55 28.63 2.27 3.23
CA PHE A 55 27.26 2.78 3.42
C PHE A 55 26.66 3.38 2.14
N TRP A 56 27.35 4.30 1.47
CA TRP A 56 26.78 4.97 0.30
C TRP A 56 26.42 3.99 -0.84
N PRO A 57 27.32 3.11 -1.31
CA PRO A 57 26.97 2.11 -2.32
C PRO A 57 25.83 1.19 -1.90
N THR A 58 25.87 0.66 -0.67
CA THR A 58 24.85 -0.29 -0.19
C THR A 58 23.50 0.37 0.03
N MET A 59 23.47 1.63 0.45
CA MET A 59 22.27 2.45 0.55
C MET A 59 21.61 2.69 -0.81
N PHE A 60 22.40 3.00 -1.85
CA PHE A 60 21.85 3.16 -3.20
C PHE A 60 21.25 1.85 -3.71
N VAL A 61 21.95 0.72 -3.51
CA VAL A 61 21.43 -0.60 -3.87
C VAL A 61 20.11 -0.91 -3.14
N HIS A 62 20.07 -0.68 -1.83
CA HIS A 62 18.87 -0.85 -1.02
C HIS A 62 17.71 0.04 -1.50
N LEU A 63 18.00 1.31 -1.82
CA LEU A 63 17.02 2.27 -2.34
C LEU A 63 16.46 1.81 -3.69
N PHE A 64 17.30 1.36 -4.63
CA PHE A 64 16.85 0.86 -5.92
C PHE A 64 15.98 -0.40 -5.78
N ILE A 65 16.35 -1.32 -4.88
CA ILE A 65 15.53 -2.49 -4.57
C ILE A 65 14.16 -2.05 -4.06
N GLY A 66 14.11 -1.18 -3.06
CA GLY A 66 12.86 -0.65 -2.51
C GLY A 66 12.01 0.06 -3.57
N LEU A 67 12.63 0.88 -4.43
CA LEU A 67 11.96 1.58 -5.52
C LEU A 67 11.34 0.61 -6.53
N ILE A 68 12.08 -0.42 -6.95
CA ILE A 68 11.58 -1.43 -7.90
C ILE A 68 10.37 -2.15 -7.31
N PHE A 69 10.47 -2.62 -6.06
CA PHE A 69 9.35 -3.28 -5.39
C PHE A 69 8.14 -2.35 -5.24
N PHE A 70 8.36 -1.08 -4.92
CA PHE A 70 7.30 -0.08 -4.84
C PHE A 70 6.64 0.17 -6.19
N ILE A 71 7.41 0.31 -7.28
CA ILE A 71 6.89 0.49 -8.64
C ILE A 71 6.06 -0.72 -9.05
N ILE A 72 6.56 -1.94 -8.83
CA ILE A 72 5.83 -3.18 -9.14
C ILE A 72 4.51 -3.22 -8.37
N SER A 73 4.54 -2.95 -7.05
CA SER A 73 3.32 -2.90 -6.25
C SER A 73 2.33 -1.85 -6.75
N SER A 74 2.81 -0.64 -7.05
CA SER A 74 1.98 0.45 -7.57
C SER A 74 1.33 0.08 -8.90
N PHE A 75 2.09 -0.55 -9.81
CA PHE A 75 1.57 -1.02 -11.08
C PHE A 75 0.49 -2.10 -10.92
N VAL A 76 0.70 -3.08 -10.02
CA VAL A 76 -0.27 -4.13 -9.74
C VAL A 76 -1.56 -3.53 -9.16
N ILE A 77 -1.45 -2.62 -8.20
CA ILE A 77 -2.60 -1.92 -7.61
C ILE A 77 -3.34 -1.12 -8.69
N TYR A 78 -2.62 -0.33 -9.49
CA TYR A 78 -3.22 0.44 -10.58
C TYR A 78 -3.98 -0.46 -11.55
N ARG A 79 -3.39 -1.59 -11.96
CA ARG A 79 -4.05 -2.52 -12.89
C ARG A 79 -5.33 -3.11 -12.29
N GLN A 80 -5.33 -3.43 -11.00
CA GLN A 80 -6.51 -3.97 -10.30
C GLN A 80 -7.59 -2.92 -10.07
N GLU A 81 -7.20 -1.67 -9.80
CA GLU A 81 -8.12 -0.54 -9.56
C GLU A 81 -8.56 0.17 -10.84
N ARG A 82 -7.92 -0.10 -11.98
CA ARG A 82 -8.24 0.52 -13.28
C ARG A 82 -9.74 0.49 -13.63
N PRO A 83 -10.49 -0.61 -13.43
CA PRO A 83 -11.93 -0.63 -13.70
C PRO A 83 -12.72 0.35 -12.82
N PHE A 84 -12.33 0.49 -11.55
CA PHE A 84 -12.94 1.43 -10.61
C PHE A 84 -12.61 2.88 -10.98
N ILE A 85 -11.34 3.18 -11.29
CA ILE A 85 -10.90 4.50 -11.76
C ILE A 85 -11.64 4.90 -13.04
N ASN A 86 -11.74 4.01 -14.02
CA ASN A 86 -12.46 4.26 -15.26
C ASN A 86 -13.96 4.53 -15.02
N LYS A 87 -14.56 3.85 -14.03
CA LYS A 87 -15.95 4.10 -13.64
C LYS A 87 -16.12 5.50 -13.06
N ILE A 88 -15.19 5.96 -12.23
CA ILE A 88 -15.20 7.32 -11.67
C ILE A 88 -15.07 8.38 -12.78
N ILE A 89 -14.10 8.19 -13.69
CA ILE A 89 -13.89 9.12 -14.82
C ILE A 89 -15.17 9.20 -15.65
N ARG A 90 -15.75 8.06 -16.02
CA ARG A 90 -17.00 8.02 -16.79
C ARG A 90 -18.17 8.68 -16.08
N PHE A 91 -18.28 8.57 -14.76
CA PHE A 91 -19.31 9.28 -13.99
C PHE A 91 -19.14 10.80 -14.06
N ARG A 92 -17.91 11.29 -13.97
CA ARG A 92 -17.62 12.73 -14.12
C ARG A 92 -18.04 13.22 -15.51
N ASP A 93 -17.72 12.45 -16.54
CA ASP A 93 -18.05 12.81 -17.93
C ASP A 93 -19.58 12.77 -18.24
N HIS A 94 -20.42 12.25 -17.34
CA HIS A 94 -21.90 12.30 -17.47
C HIS A 94 -22.53 13.46 -16.68
N VAL A 95 -21.74 14.21 -15.92
CA VAL A 95 -22.21 15.35 -15.11
C VAL A 95 -22.00 16.68 -15.85
N ASP A 96 -21.08 16.71 -16.82
CA ASP A 96 -20.89 17.81 -17.77
C ASP A 96 -21.78 17.65 -19.01
#